data_AF-A0A218V0Y9-F1
#
_entry.id   AF-A0A218V0Y9-F1
#
_cell.length_a   1.000
_cell.length_b   1.000
_cell.length_c   1.000
_cell.angle_alpha   90.00
_cell.angle_beta   90.00
_cell.angle_gamma   90.00
#
_symmetry.space_group_name_H-M   'P 1'
#
loop_
_entity.id
_entity.type
_entity.pdbx_description
1 polymer ?
#
loop_
_entity_poly.entity_id
_entity_poly.type
_entity_poly.pdbx_seq_one_letter_code
_entity_poly.pdbx_strand_id
1 'polypeptide(L)'
;MRSLLALLMVTLALAALCCCEEGIKIKKEVANAFVKRKKRSSPYEWYLEYYKSPMEQMHERCENYPPCDYLSDQVGFALAYNHFFGRY
;
A
#
# COMPACT_ATOMS: atom_id res chain seq x y z
N MET A 1 43.23 -13.61 -14.57
CA MET A 1 43.57 -12.39 -13.80
C MET A 1 42.53 -11.28 -14.00
N ARG A 2 42.26 -10.81 -15.23
CA ARG A 2 41.28 -9.72 -15.49
C ARG A 2 39.82 -10.07 -15.18
N SER A 3 39.40 -11.31 -15.42
CA SER A 3 38.02 -11.77 -15.17
C SER A 3 37.68 -11.92 -13.68
N LEU A 4 38.65 -12.31 -12.85
CA LEU A 4 38.49 -12.38 -11.39
C LEU A 4 38.35 -10.99 -10.77
N LEU A 5 39.12 -10.01 -11.29
CA LEU A 5 39.01 -8.62 -10.87
C LEU A 5 37.64 -8.04 -11.26
N ALA A 6 37.13 -8.34 -12.46
CA ALA A 6 35.80 -7.88 -12.88
C ALA A 6 34.69 -8.44 -11.97
N LEU A 7 34.76 -9.72 -11.61
CA LEU A 7 33.81 -10.35 -10.68
C LEU A 7 33.83 -9.70 -9.30
N LEU A 8 35.03 -9.43 -8.75
CA LEU A 8 35.18 -8.76 -7.45
C LEU A 8 34.56 -7.36 -7.47
N MET A 9 34.82 -6.58 -8.51
CA MET A 9 34.27 -5.22 -8.63
C MET A 9 32.74 -5.22 -8.75
N VAL A 10 32.17 -6.19 -9.47
CA VAL A 10 30.71 -6.35 -9.58
C VAL A 10 30.09 -6.72 -8.24
N THR A 11 30.70 -7.65 -7.49
CA THR A 11 30.21 -8.02 -6.15
C THR A 11 30.28 -6.87 -5.15
N LEU A 12 31.32 -6.04 -5.21
CA LEU A 12 31.47 -4.87 -4.35
C LEU A 12 30.39 -3.81 -4.65
N ALA A 13 30.09 -3.57 -5.92
CA ALA A 13 29.07 -2.61 -6.34
C ALA A 13 27.65 -3.05 -5.91
N LEU A 14 27.35 -4.34 -6.04
CA LEU A 14 26.08 -4.92 -5.59
C LEU A 14 25.90 -4.83 -4.06
N ALA A 15 26.97 -5.08 -3.29
CA ALA A 15 26.94 -4.93 -1.84
C ALA A 15 26.73 -3.47 -1.42
N ALA A 16 27.37 -2.51 -2.10
CA ALA A 16 27.19 -1.09 -1.82
C ALA A 16 25.77 -0.60 -2.13
N LEU A 17 25.16 -1.07 -3.22
CA LEU A 17 23.75 -0.76 -3.52
C LEU A 17 22.80 -1.32 -2.46
N CYS A 18 23.07 -2.54 -1.96
CA CYS A 18 22.22 -3.20 -0.96
C CYS A 18 22.26 -2.51 0.41
N CYS A 19 23.38 -1.85 0.78
CA CYS A 19 23.55 -1.26 2.10
C CYS A 19 22.98 0.17 2.24
N CYS A 20 22.61 0.84 1.14
CA CYS A 20 22.14 2.24 1.17
C CYS A 20 20.62 2.38 1.35
N GLU A 21 19.86 1.29 1.52
CA GLU A 21 18.42 1.32 1.77
C GLU A 21 18.06 1.53 3.26
N GLU A 22 18.84 2.32 4.00
CA GLU A 22 18.33 2.86 5.26
C GLU A 22 17.38 4.01 4.96
N GLY A 23 16.16 3.65 4.54
CA GLY A 23 15.06 4.58 4.37
C GLY A 23 14.91 5.45 5.60
N ILE A 24 14.82 6.77 5.41
CA ILE A 24 14.70 7.78 6.46
C ILE A 24 13.52 7.40 7.37
N LYS A 25 13.81 6.80 8.53
CA LYS A 25 12.80 6.38 9.50
C LYS A 25 12.32 7.61 10.27
N ILE A 26 11.30 8.27 9.73
CA ILE A 26 10.63 9.38 10.41
C ILE A 26 10.01 8.87 11.70
N LYS A 27 10.26 9.55 12.83
CA LYS A 27 9.69 9.20 14.12
C LYS A 27 8.16 9.25 14.08
N LYS A 28 7.52 8.29 14.75
CA LYS A 28 6.05 8.13 14.78
C LYS A 28 5.34 9.39 15.28
N GLU A 29 5.92 10.12 16.24
CA GLU A 29 5.31 11.36 16.75
C GLU A 29 5.28 12.46 15.67
N VAL A 30 6.36 12.56 14.89
CA VAL A 30 6.49 13.52 13.79
C VAL A 30 5.53 13.16 12.66
N ALA A 31 5.48 11.89 12.26
CA ALA A 31 4.52 11.40 11.26
C ALA A 31 3.07 11.68 11.70
N ASN A 32 2.73 11.42 12.96
CA ASN A 32 1.40 11.69 13.51
C ASN A 32 1.03 13.18 13.53
N ALA A 33 2.00 14.08 13.73
CA ALA A 33 1.75 15.51 13.69
C ALA A 33 1.36 15.98 12.27
N PHE A 34 1.99 15.44 11.23
CA PHE A 34 1.63 15.74 9.84
C PHE A 34 0.28 15.14 9.44
N VAL A 35 0.01 13.89 9.85
CA VAL A 35 -1.28 13.23 9.59
C VAL A 35 -2.43 13.94 10.32
N LYS A 36 -2.27 14.29 11.60
CA LYS A 36 -3.29 15.04 12.36
C LYS A 36 -3.55 16.44 11.81
N ARG A 37 -2.50 17.13 11.32
CA ARG A 37 -2.65 18.48 10.74
C ARG A 37 -3.40 18.45 9.41
N LYS A 38 -3.28 17.36 8.63
CA LYS A 38 -4.06 17.15 7.40
C LYS A 38 -5.50 16.69 7.69
N LYS A 39 -5.70 15.88 8.74
CA LYS A 39 -7.01 15.32 9.13
C LYS A 39 -7.87 16.31 9.94
N ARG A 40 -7.92 17.59 9.54
CA ARG A 40 -8.91 18.53 10.07
C ARG A 40 -10.16 18.33 9.21
N SER A 41 -10.93 17.31 9.55
CA SER A 41 -12.11 16.85 8.79
C SER A 41 -12.95 18.04 8.35
N SER A 42 -12.90 18.35 7.05
CA SER A 42 -13.78 19.36 6.48
C SER A 42 -15.22 18.85 6.60
N PRO A 43 -16.23 19.70 6.87
CA PRO A 43 -17.64 19.30 6.79
C PRO A 43 -18.00 18.59 5.47
N TYR A 44 -17.27 18.91 4.40
CA TYR A 44 -17.38 18.25 3.10
C TYR A 44 -16.81 16.82 3.08
N GLU A 45 -15.70 16.55 3.77
CA GLU A 45 -15.17 15.19 3.91
C GLU A 45 -16.10 14.30 4.74
N TRP A 46 -16.70 14.85 5.79
CA TRP A 46 -17.71 14.13 6.60
C TRP A 46 -18.95 13.76 5.77
N TYR A 47 -19.39 14.67 4.90
CA TYR A 47 -20.50 14.41 3.99
C TYR A 47 -20.16 13.29 2.99
N LEU A 48 -18.96 13.27 2.42
CA LEU A 48 -18.51 12.21 1.51
C LEU A 48 -18.37 10.85 2.22
N GLU A 49 -17.86 10.83 3.45
CA GLU A 49 -17.83 9.60 4.27
C GLU A 49 -19.23 9.07 4.60
N TYR A 50 -20.20 9.95 4.79
CA TYR A 50 -21.58 9.56 5.11
C TYR A 50 -22.34 9.09 3.86
N TYR A 51 -22.13 9.73 2.72
CA TYR A 51 -22.79 9.43 1.45
C TYR A 51 -21.89 8.62 0.51
N LYS A 52 -21.44 7.45 0.97
CA LYS A 52 -20.69 6.51 0.13
C LYS A 52 -21.59 5.89 -0.93
N SER A 53 -21.08 5.82 -2.15
CA SER A 53 -21.77 5.13 -3.24
C SER A 53 -21.92 3.63 -2.94
N PRO A 54 -22.93 2.93 -3.49
CA PRO A 54 -23.05 1.48 -3.33
C PRO A 54 -21.77 0.73 -3.72
N MET A 55 -21.08 1.18 -4.76
CA MET A 55 -19.81 0.59 -5.21
C MET A 55 -18.68 0.77 -4.20
N GLU A 56 -18.62 1.92 -3.56
CA GLU A 56 -17.62 2.22 -2.53
C GLU A 56 -17.87 1.40 -1.27
N GLN A 57 -19.14 1.22 -0.87
CA GLN A 57 -19.49 0.32 0.23
C GLN A 57 -19.13 -1.15 -0.08
N MET A 58 -19.26 -1.58 -1.33
CA MET A 58 -18.81 -2.90 -1.75
C MET A 58 -17.28 -3.02 -1.68
N HIS A 59 -16.54 -2.01 -2.14
CA HIS A 59 -15.08 -1.98 -2.05
C HIS A 59 -14.62 -2.08 -0.61
N GLU A 60 -15.14 -1.22 0.26
CA GLU A 60 -14.81 -1.23 1.67
C GLU A 60 -15.13 -2.57 2.33
N ARG A 61 -16.23 -3.23 1.94
CA ARG A 61 -16.53 -4.57 2.45
C ARG A 61 -15.47 -5.61 2.04
N CYS A 62 -14.97 -5.54 0.81
CA CYS A 62 -13.91 -6.43 0.34
C CYS A 62 -12.59 -6.15 1.04
N GLU A 63 -12.20 -4.88 1.15
CA GLU A 63 -10.99 -4.44 1.86
C GLU A 63 -11.03 -4.84 3.35
N ASN A 64 -12.20 -4.76 3.99
CA ASN A 64 -12.39 -5.22 5.36
C ASN A 64 -12.40 -6.75 5.52
N TYR A 65 -12.43 -7.52 4.43
CA TYR A 65 -12.39 -8.98 4.44
C TYR A 65 -11.10 -9.48 3.77
N PRO A 66 -10.04 -9.78 4.54
CA PRO A 66 -8.71 -10.07 4.00
C PRO A 66 -8.63 -11.13 2.89
N PRO A 67 -9.47 -12.19 2.89
CA PRO A 67 -9.49 -13.12 1.76
C PRO A 67 -9.99 -12.49 0.45
N CYS A 68 -10.96 -11.57 0.51
CA CYS A 68 -11.42 -10.83 -0.67
C CYS A 68 -10.38 -9.82 -1.12
N ASP A 69 -9.82 -9.05 -0.19
CA ASP A 69 -8.77 -8.06 -0.46
C ASP A 69 -7.58 -8.69 -1.22
N TYR A 70 -7.02 -9.77 -0.68
CA TYR A 70 -5.89 -10.48 -1.30
C TYR A 70 -6.23 -11.09 -2.66
N LEU A 71 -7.46 -11.60 -2.84
CA LEU A 71 -7.90 -12.13 -4.13
C LEU A 71 -8.14 -10.99 -5.13
N SER A 72 -8.62 -9.84 -4.68
CA SER A 72 -8.91 -8.67 -5.51
C SER A 72 -7.66 -8.12 -6.19
N ASP A 73 -6.51 -8.19 -5.52
CA ASP A 73 -5.20 -7.81 -6.09
C ASP A 73 -4.77 -8.71 -7.26
N GLN A 74 -5.28 -9.94 -7.32
CA GLN A 74 -4.88 -10.93 -8.33
C GLN A 74 -5.85 -11.00 -9.51
N VAL A 75 -7.16 -11.02 -9.23
CA VAL A 75 -8.20 -11.24 -10.26
C VAL A 75 -9.06 -10.00 -10.51
N GLY A 76 -8.86 -8.94 -9.73
CA GLY A 76 -9.68 -7.74 -9.75
C GLY A 76 -10.90 -7.85 -8.83
N PHE A 77 -11.35 -6.67 -8.38
CA PHE A 77 -12.41 -6.52 -7.40
C PHE A 77 -13.73 -7.20 -7.80
N ALA A 78 -14.20 -7.04 -9.04
CA ALA A 78 -15.47 -7.62 -9.49
C ALA A 78 -15.54 -9.16 -9.33
N LEU A 79 -14.44 -9.84 -9.67
CA LEU A 79 -14.35 -11.31 -9.59
C LEU A 79 -14.15 -11.76 -8.13
N ALA A 80 -13.29 -11.08 -7.39
CA ALA A 80 -13.07 -11.38 -5.96
C ALA A 80 -14.34 -11.15 -5.13
N TYR A 81 -15.04 -10.03 -5.37
CA TYR A 81 -16.27 -9.70 -4.67
C TYR A 81 -17.37 -10.72 -4.97
N ASN A 82 -17.55 -11.11 -6.24
CA ASN A 82 -18.50 -12.16 -6.60
C ASN A 82 -18.16 -13.52 -5.98
N HIS A 83 -16.88 -13.86 -5.85
CA HIS A 83 -16.46 -15.13 -5.26
C HIS A 83 -16.89 -15.26 -3.79
N PHE A 84 -16.80 -14.19 -3.01
CA PHE A 84 -17.12 -14.21 -1.58
C PHE A 84 -18.53 -13.74 -1.23
N PHE A 85 -19.08 -12.79 -2.00
CA PHE A 85 -20.35 -12.13 -1.69
C PHE A 85 -21.45 -12.36 -2.75
N GLY A 86 -21.13 -12.99 -3.89
CA GLY A 86 -22.09 -13.52 -4.86
C GLY A 86 -22.88 -12.52 -5.72
N ARG A 87 -22.84 -11.21 -5.40
CA ARG A 87 -23.51 -10.16 -6.16
C ARG A 87 -22.63 -8.90 -6.28
N TYR A 88 -21.92 -8.82 -7.39
CA TYR A 88 -21.32 -7.59 -7.92
C TYR A 88 -22.29 -6.89 -8.86
#